data_AF-A0A950KJW0-F1
#
_entry.id   AF-A0A950KJW0-F1
#
_cell.length_a   1.000
_cell.length_b   1.000
_cell.length_c   1.000
_cell.angle_alpha   90.00
_cell.angle_beta   90.00
_cell.angle_gamma   90.00
#
_symmetry.space_group_name_H-M   'P 1'
#
loop_
_entity.id
_entity.type
_entity.pdbx_description
1 polymer ?
#
loop_
_entity_poly.entity_id
_entity_poly.type
_entity_poly.pdbx_seq_one_letter_code
_entity_poly.pdbx_strand_id
1 'polypeptide(L)'
;MVIIMAGAVGWLLCGFSAAAQTARNVTLLWDPPSDDSGIAGYRLYYGTTSGNYSQSTEVGNATTTTVSNLTLGQTYYFAVTDYNTAGIESVPSNEVSFTAVAVQNGPPTVSLTVSPSVGTRFVVPVSIVLSASASETNGSIARVEFYNQGTYLGEATSAPYTYTLSHPAAGSYSLTAVAVDDQGVSVTSNPVQVTMTQPPLPRVTP
;
A
#
# COMPACT_ATOMS: atom_id res chain seq x y z
N MET A 1 -54.95 2.05 42.78
CA MET A 1 -53.91 1.02 42.60
C MET A 1 -52.91 1.57 41.60
N VAL A 2 -51.68 1.79 42.08
CA VAL A 2 -50.49 2.33 41.40
C VAL A 2 -50.09 1.35 40.27
N ILE A 3 -49.58 1.77 39.11
CA ILE A 3 -48.13 1.97 38.83
C ILE A 3 -47.92 2.98 37.69
N ILE A 4 -46.82 3.73 37.81
CA ILE A 4 -46.36 4.93 37.11
C ILE A 4 -45.27 4.55 36.06
N MET A 5 -45.28 5.25 34.91
CA MET A 5 -44.23 5.59 33.92
C MET A 5 -43.01 4.71 33.59
N ALA A 6 -42.69 4.62 32.30
CA ALA A 6 -41.44 5.06 31.63
C ALA A 6 -41.58 4.71 30.13
N GLY A 7 -41.44 5.61 29.14
CA GLY A 7 -40.33 6.52 28.92
C GLY A 7 -39.61 6.07 27.64
N ALA A 8 -40.26 6.25 26.49
CA ALA A 8 -39.60 6.11 25.20
C ALA A 8 -38.63 7.29 25.06
N VAL A 9 -37.34 7.04 25.22
CA VAL A 9 -36.28 8.03 24.97
C VAL A 9 -35.40 7.45 23.88
N GLY A 10 -35.38 8.14 22.74
CA GLY A 10 -34.45 7.84 21.65
C GLY A 10 -33.03 8.03 22.17
N TRP A 11 -32.24 6.97 22.11
CA TRP A 11 -30.84 6.99 22.48
C TRP A 11 -30.04 7.48 21.27
N LEU A 12 -29.62 8.74 21.35
CA LEU A 12 -28.71 9.33 20.37
C LEU A 12 -27.33 8.71 20.60
N LEU A 13 -26.88 7.83 19.69
CA LEU A 13 -25.47 7.51 19.58
C LEU A 13 -24.72 8.82 19.29
N CYS A 14 -23.82 9.21 20.18
CA CYS A 14 -22.90 10.32 19.92
C CYS A 14 -21.88 9.81 18.88
N GLY A 15 -21.86 10.46 17.71
CA GLY A 15 -20.82 10.31 16.69
C GLY A 15 -20.57 8.90 16.13
N PHE A 16 -21.36 8.44 15.15
CA PHE A 16 -20.94 7.32 14.29
C PHE A 16 -20.13 7.84 13.11
N SER A 17 -18.90 7.32 12.96
CA SER A 17 -17.96 7.79 11.93
C SER A 17 -17.02 6.67 11.44
N ALA A 18 -16.36 6.92 10.31
CA ALA A 18 -15.25 6.10 9.83
C ALA A 18 -13.92 6.78 10.21
N ALA A 19 -12.94 6.05 10.75
CA ALA A 19 -11.64 6.64 11.14
C ALA A 19 -10.42 6.09 10.40
N ALA A 20 -10.45 4.85 9.90
CA ALA A 20 -9.32 4.30 9.13
C ALA A 20 -9.83 3.56 7.90
N GLN A 21 -9.21 3.81 6.76
CA GLN A 21 -9.66 3.31 5.46
C GLN A 21 -8.46 2.81 4.65
N THR A 22 -8.63 1.65 4.03
CA THR A 22 -7.77 1.14 2.95
C THR A 22 -8.66 0.88 1.73
N ALA A 23 -8.09 0.50 0.59
CA ALA A 23 -8.86 0.24 -0.62
C ALA A 23 -10.05 -0.73 -0.42
N ARG A 24 -9.93 -1.69 0.51
CA ARG A 24 -10.93 -2.76 0.71
C ARG A 24 -11.40 -2.92 2.15
N ASN A 25 -10.93 -2.09 3.07
CA ASN A 25 -11.29 -2.20 4.49
C ASN A 25 -11.61 -0.82 5.06
N VAL A 26 -12.64 -0.74 5.90
CA VAL A 26 -13.02 0.47 6.62
C VAL A 26 -13.22 0.14 8.10
N THR A 27 -12.57 0.93 8.96
CA THR A 27 -12.74 0.90 10.41
C THR A 27 -13.74 1.96 10.82
N LEU A 28 -14.81 1.51 11.46
CA LEU A 28 -15.91 2.31 11.98
C LEU A 28 -15.77 2.38 13.50
N LEU A 29 -16.18 3.52 14.05
CA LEU A 29 -16.21 3.79 15.49
C LEU A 29 -17.44 4.63 15.82
N TRP A 30 -17.91 4.42 17.04
CA TRP A 30 -19.01 5.17 17.64
C TRP A 30 -18.69 5.47 19.09
N ASP A 31 -19.28 6.54 19.63
CA ASP A 31 -19.28 6.72 21.07
C ASP A 31 -20.42 5.87 21.67
N PRO A 32 -20.19 5.21 22.83
CA PRO A 32 -21.25 4.53 23.53
C PRO A 32 -22.34 5.53 23.98
N PRO A 33 -23.61 5.12 24.09
CA PRO A 33 -24.67 5.96 24.64
C PRO A 33 -24.33 6.48 26.04
N SER A 34 -24.82 7.67 26.39
CA SER A 34 -24.55 8.30 27.69
C SER A 34 -25.09 7.52 28.89
N ASP A 35 -26.03 6.60 28.65
CA ASP A 35 -26.48 5.60 29.62
C ASP A 35 -26.20 4.20 29.04
N ASP A 36 -25.14 3.57 29.53
CA ASP A 36 -24.69 2.25 29.11
C ASP A 36 -25.22 1.14 30.03
N SER A 37 -26.08 1.48 31.01
CA SER A 37 -26.45 0.58 32.10
C SER A 37 -27.35 -0.62 31.72
N GLY A 38 -27.65 -0.80 30.43
CA GLY A 38 -28.44 -1.92 29.91
C GLY A 38 -27.92 -2.52 28.61
N ILE A 39 -26.76 -2.08 28.11
CA ILE A 39 -26.22 -2.51 26.82
C ILE A 39 -25.38 -3.78 27.03
N ALA A 40 -25.71 -4.82 26.27
CA ALA A 40 -24.98 -6.09 26.22
C ALA A 40 -24.04 -6.18 25.00
N GLY A 41 -24.17 -5.26 24.04
CA GLY A 41 -23.25 -5.13 22.92
C GLY A 41 -23.83 -4.30 21.78
N TYR A 42 -23.10 -4.30 20.66
CA TYR A 42 -23.44 -3.59 19.43
C TYR A 42 -23.52 -4.53 18.23
N ARG A 43 -24.38 -4.19 17.28
CA ARG A 43 -24.49 -4.86 15.99
C ARG A 43 -24.33 -3.83 14.87
N LEU A 44 -23.33 -4.06 14.02
CA LEU A 44 -23.10 -3.26 12.83
C LEU A 44 -23.94 -3.83 11.68
N TYR A 45 -24.59 -2.96 10.93
CA TYR A 45 -25.33 -3.24 9.71
C TYR A 45 -24.69 -2.53 8.53
N TYR A 46 -24.66 -3.19 7.38
CA TYR A 46 -24.19 -2.58 6.15
C TYR A 46 -24.81 -3.15 4.87
N GLY A 47 -24.81 -2.35 3.81
CA GLY A 47 -25.36 -2.72 2.50
C GLY A 47 -24.87 -1.77 1.40
N THR A 48 -25.26 -2.06 0.16
CA THR A 48 -24.87 -1.26 -1.02
C THR A 48 -25.92 -0.23 -1.42
N THR A 49 -27.02 -0.13 -0.66
CA THR A 49 -28.11 0.82 -0.89
C THR A 49 -28.42 1.50 0.44
N SER A 50 -28.47 2.84 0.43
CA SER A 50 -28.78 3.64 1.61
C SER A 50 -30.11 3.19 2.23
N GLY A 51 -30.10 3.01 3.56
CA GLY A 51 -31.25 2.52 4.33
C GLY A 51 -31.64 1.06 4.12
N ASN A 52 -30.90 0.29 3.31
CA ASN A 52 -31.12 -1.13 3.10
C ASN A 52 -29.83 -1.92 3.37
N TYR A 53 -29.78 -2.51 4.57
CA TYR A 53 -28.63 -3.27 5.04
C TYR A 53 -28.87 -4.76 4.85
N SER A 54 -28.13 -5.34 3.90
CA SER A 54 -28.20 -6.78 3.58
C SER A 54 -27.22 -7.63 4.37
N GLN A 55 -26.32 -7.00 5.15
CA GLN A 55 -25.28 -7.66 5.93
C GLN A 55 -25.27 -7.10 7.36
N SER A 56 -24.86 -7.94 8.31
CA SER A 56 -24.71 -7.55 9.71
C SER A 56 -23.57 -8.30 10.39
N THR A 57 -22.93 -7.66 11.36
CA THR A 57 -21.86 -8.23 12.19
C THR A 57 -22.13 -7.89 13.65
N GLU A 58 -22.10 -8.89 14.52
CA GLU A 58 -22.14 -8.66 15.97
C GLU A 58 -20.74 -8.29 16.47
N VAL A 59 -20.65 -7.17 17.18
CA VAL A 59 -19.39 -6.55 17.61
C VAL A 59 -19.14 -6.72 19.11
N GLY A 60 -20.17 -7.15 19.87
CA GLY A 60 -20.11 -7.22 21.33
C GLY A 60 -19.94 -5.84 21.94
N ASN A 61 -19.20 -5.73 23.04
CA ASN A 61 -19.03 -4.45 23.76
C ASN A 61 -17.99 -3.50 23.14
N ALA A 62 -17.38 -3.86 22.01
CA ALA A 62 -16.44 -2.97 21.35
C ALA A 62 -17.18 -1.81 20.67
N THR A 63 -16.62 -0.61 20.77
CA THR A 63 -17.12 0.61 20.13
C THR A 63 -16.42 0.91 18.80
N THR A 64 -15.80 -0.13 18.23
CA THR A 64 -15.12 -0.07 16.95
C THR A 64 -15.13 -1.44 16.27
N THR A 65 -15.20 -1.43 14.94
CA THR A 65 -15.05 -2.64 14.14
C THR A 65 -14.51 -2.32 12.75
N THR A 66 -13.86 -3.31 12.13
CA THR A 66 -13.36 -3.18 10.76
C THR A 66 -14.14 -4.11 9.84
N VAL A 67 -14.73 -3.54 8.79
CA VAL A 67 -15.34 -4.30 7.70
C VAL A 67 -14.31 -4.45 6.60
N SER A 68 -13.98 -5.70 6.27
CA SER A 68 -12.91 -6.05 5.33
C SER A 68 -13.48 -6.66 4.04
N ASN A 69 -12.61 -6.84 3.03
CA ASN A 69 -12.95 -7.49 1.75
C ASN A 69 -14.05 -6.77 0.95
N LEU A 70 -14.14 -5.45 1.07
CA LEU A 70 -15.09 -4.65 0.30
C LEU A 70 -14.75 -4.71 -1.20
N THR A 71 -15.81 -4.67 -2.02
CA THR A 71 -15.69 -4.70 -3.47
C THR A 71 -15.30 -3.31 -3.97
N LEU A 72 -14.23 -3.23 -4.76
CA LEU A 72 -13.75 -1.96 -5.32
C LEU A 72 -14.79 -1.35 -6.27
N GLY A 73 -14.91 -0.02 -6.25
CA GLY A 73 -15.92 0.74 -7.01
C GLY A 73 -17.31 0.73 -6.38
N GLN A 74 -17.53 -0.03 -5.29
CA GLN A 74 -18.82 -0.12 -4.62
C GLN A 74 -18.91 0.86 -3.45
N THR A 75 -20.00 1.62 -3.40
CA THR A 75 -20.39 2.38 -2.21
C THR A 75 -21.15 1.48 -1.25
N TYR A 76 -20.73 1.49 0.01
CA TYR A 76 -21.35 0.81 1.13
C TYR A 76 -21.90 1.85 2.12
N TYR A 77 -23.01 1.50 2.75
CA TYR A 77 -23.70 2.29 3.76
C TYR A 77 -23.74 1.48 5.05
N PHE A 78 -23.48 2.14 6.18
CA PHE A 78 -23.29 1.53 7.49
C PHE A 78 -24.18 2.20 8.52
N ALA A 79 -24.70 1.40 9.45
CA ALA A 79 -25.37 1.87 10.66
C ALA A 79 -25.10 0.89 11.81
N VAL A 80 -25.18 1.36 13.05
CA VAL A 80 -24.98 0.51 14.24
C VAL A 80 -26.22 0.59 15.14
N THR A 81 -26.57 -0.53 15.76
CA THR A 81 -27.52 -0.60 16.88
C THR A 81 -26.80 -1.09 18.13
N ASP A 82 -27.28 -0.69 19.29
CA ASP A 82 -27.01 -1.37 20.55
C ASP A 82 -28.07 -2.45 20.79
N TYR A 83 -27.72 -3.47 21.59
CA TYR A 83 -28.68 -4.46 22.08
C TYR A 83 -28.48 -4.73 23.56
N ASN A 84 -29.56 -5.05 24.26
CA ASN A 84 -29.53 -5.41 25.68
C ASN A 84 -29.35 -6.92 25.91
N THR A 85 -29.30 -7.36 27.18
CA THR A 85 -29.14 -8.78 27.54
C THR A 85 -30.30 -9.68 27.10
N ALA A 86 -31.45 -9.09 26.74
CA ALA A 86 -32.59 -9.79 26.15
C ALA A 86 -32.52 -9.85 24.61
N GLY A 87 -31.47 -9.29 23.99
CA GLY A 87 -31.28 -9.24 22.54
C GLY A 87 -32.18 -8.23 21.83
N ILE A 88 -32.82 -7.31 22.56
CA ILE A 88 -33.64 -6.26 21.97
C ILE A 88 -32.71 -5.15 21.48
N GLU A 89 -32.85 -4.80 20.20
CA GLU A 89 -32.07 -3.76 19.54
C GLU A 89 -32.71 -2.38 19.61
N SER A 90 -31.87 -1.34 19.66
CA SER A 90 -32.30 0.04 19.55
C SER A 90 -32.63 0.46 18.12
N VAL A 91 -33.00 1.74 17.95
CA VAL A 91 -33.09 2.34 16.61
C VAL A 91 -31.67 2.48 16.02
N PRO A 92 -31.48 2.26 14.71
CA PRO A 92 -30.17 2.45 14.09
C PRO A 92 -29.62 3.85 14.27
N SER A 93 -28.29 3.96 14.34
CA SER A 93 -27.54 5.21 14.29
C SER A 93 -27.82 6.03 13.03
N ASN A 94 -27.22 7.23 12.95
CA ASN A 94 -27.06 7.88 11.65
C ASN A 94 -26.27 6.97 10.70
N GLU A 95 -26.53 7.12 9.40
CA GLU A 95 -25.83 6.36 8.38
C GLU A 95 -24.48 7.00 8.05
N VAL A 96 -23.48 6.16 7.80
CA VAL A 96 -22.18 6.55 7.22
C VAL A 96 -22.00 5.82 5.91
N SER A 97 -21.46 6.49 4.89
CA SER A 97 -21.14 5.86 3.61
C SER A 97 -19.63 5.79 3.38
N PHE A 98 -19.15 4.69 2.81
CA PHE A 98 -17.78 4.52 2.36
C PHE A 98 -17.78 3.94 0.95
N THR A 99 -17.01 4.53 0.04
CA THR A 99 -16.79 3.96 -1.30
C THR A 99 -15.42 3.32 -1.31
N ALA A 100 -15.38 2.01 -1.55
CA ALA A 100 -14.13 1.28 -1.69
C ALA A 100 -13.47 1.68 -3.02
N VAL A 101 -12.38 2.45 -2.96
CA VAL A 101 -11.64 2.88 -4.15
C VAL A 101 -10.29 2.19 -4.16
N ALA A 102 -9.87 1.72 -5.32
CA ALA A 102 -8.49 1.24 -5.47
C ALA A 102 -7.55 2.42 -5.20
N VAL A 103 -6.66 2.28 -4.22
CA VAL A 103 -5.51 3.18 -4.15
C VAL A 103 -4.68 2.82 -5.38
N GLN A 104 -4.67 3.67 -6.41
CA GLN A 104 -3.82 3.40 -7.56
C GLN A 104 -2.38 3.34 -7.08
N ASN A 105 -1.69 2.25 -7.44
CA ASN A 105 -0.25 2.20 -7.26
C ASN A 105 0.35 3.31 -8.12
N GLY A 106 1.21 4.12 -7.52
CA GLY A 106 1.98 5.07 -8.31
C GLY A 106 2.94 4.29 -9.21
N PRO A 107 3.55 4.94 -10.21
CA PRO A 107 4.71 4.34 -10.83
C PRO A 107 5.87 4.25 -9.80
N PRO A 108 6.69 3.19 -9.84
CA PRO A 108 7.81 3.05 -8.91
C PRO A 108 8.86 4.14 -9.15
N THR A 109 9.69 4.38 -8.15
CA THR A 109 10.90 5.20 -8.32
C THR A 109 12.13 4.31 -8.47
N VAL A 110 13.12 4.76 -9.24
CA VAL A 110 14.40 4.05 -9.38
C VAL A 110 15.55 5.02 -9.64
N SER A 111 16.70 4.73 -9.02
CA SER A 111 17.98 5.39 -9.27
C SER A 111 19.07 4.35 -9.41
N LEU A 112 20.09 4.64 -10.23
CA LEU A 112 21.22 3.75 -10.47
C LEU A 112 22.52 4.44 -10.06
N THR A 113 23.38 3.67 -9.39
CA THR A 113 24.77 4.05 -9.11
C THR A 113 25.72 2.94 -9.55
N VAL A 114 26.98 3.30 -9.78
CA VAL A 114 28.03 2.37 -10.19
C VAL A 114 29.18 2.44 -9.20
N SER A 115 29.69 1.27 -8.80
CA SER A 115 30.84 1.13 -7.91
C SER A 115 31.96 0.35 -8.59
N PRO A 116 33.24 0.75 -8.41
CA PRO A 116 33.69 1.90 -7.63
C PRO A 116 33.30 3.24 -8.29
N SER A 117 32.98 4.27 -7.50
CA SER A 117 32.50 5.58 -7.97
C SER A 117 33.61 6.49 -8.53
N VAL A 118 34.74 5.90 -8.97
CA VAL A 118 35.94 6.63 -9.39
C VAL A 118 35.77 7.17 -10.80
N GLY A 119 35.05 8.29 -10.91
CA GLY A 119 34.77 8.92 -12.20
C GLY A 119 33.98 8.00 -13.15
N THR A 120 33.74 8.48 -14.37
CA THR A 120 33.03 7.72 -15.40
C THR A 120 33.99 6.89 -16.26
N ARG A 121 35.23 6.64 -15.81
CA ARG A 121 36.27 6.00 -16.61
C ARG A 121 36.94 4.88 -15.84
N PHE A 122 36.99 3.69 -16.44
CA PHE A 122 37.62 2.51 -15.86
C PHE A 122 38.63 1.91 -16.84
N VAL A 123 39.72 1.36 -16.30
CA VAL A 123 40.73 0.65 -17.11
C VAL A 123 40.45 -0.85 -17.02
N VAL A 124 40.31 -1.52 -18.17
CA VAL A 124 40.07 -2.98 -18.23
C VAL A 124 41.38 -3.77 -18.05
N PRO A 125 41.36 -4.99 -17.48
CA PRO A 125 40.20 -5.70 -16.95
C PRO A 125 39.73 -5.15 -15.58
N VAL A 126 38.42 -5.00 -15.42
CA VAL A 126 37.78 -4.54 -14.18
C VAL A 126 36.44 -5.25 -14.01
N SER A 127 35.91 -5.28 -12.79
CA SER A 127 34.49 -5.56 -12.56
C SER A 127 33.88 -4.35 -11.87
N ILE A 128 32.71 -3.93 -12.33
CA ILE A 128 31.93 -2.85 -11.71
C ILE A 128 30.61 -3.41 -11.19
N VAL A 129 30.14 -2.86 -10.07
CA VAL A 129 28.84 -3.21 -9.47
C VAL A 129 27.84 -2.12 -9.79
N LEU A 130 26.72 -2.50 -10.37
CA LEU A 130 25.54 -1.68 -10.58
C LEU A 130 24.66 -1.83 -9.35
N SER A 131 24.36 -0.73 -8.66
CA SER A 131 23.50 -0.73 -7.48
C SER A 131 22.30 0.18 -7.73
N ALA A 132 21.11 -0.40 -7.68
CA ALA A 132 19.87 0.33 -7.86
C ALA A 132 19.14 0.53 -6.52
N SER A 133 18.56 1.71 -6.34
CA SER A 133 17.61 1.98 -5.26
C SER A 133 16.24 2.18 -5.87
N ALA A 134 15.30 1.31 -5.53
CA ALA A 134 13.94 1.32 -6.06
C ALA A 134 12.92 1.23 -4.91
N SER A 135 11.82 1.97 -5.03
CA SER A 135 10.73 1.98 -4.05
C SER A 135 9.37 2.24 -4.68
N GLU A 136 8.32 1.75 -4.03
CA GLU A 136 6.92 1.93 -4.40
C GLU A 136 6.11 2.31 -3.14
N THR A 137 5.14 3.22 -3.27
CA THR A 137 4.41 3.78 -2.12
C THR A 137 3.18 2.95 -1.75
N ASN A 138 2.48 2.37 -2.72
CA ASN A 138 1.21 1.65 -2.50
C ASN A 138 1.25 0.19 -3.01
N GLY A 139 2.46 -0.36 -3.11
CA GLY A 139 2.72 -1.67 -3.69
C GLY A 139 4.13 -2.15 -3.36
N SER A 140 4.66 -3.04 -4.19
CA SER A 140 5.99 -3.62 -3.99
C SER A 140 6.77 -3.67 -5.30
N ILE A 141 8.10 -3.61 -5.20
CA ILE A 141 8.97 -3.83 -6.36
C ILE A 141 9.06 -5.33 -6.60
N ALA A 142 8.59 -5.79 -7.77
CA ALA A 142 8.69 -7.18 -8.17
C ALA A 142 10.13 -7.55 -8.58
N ARG A 143 10.80 -6.64 -9.30
CA ARG A 143 12.21 -6.80 -9.72
C ARG A 143 12.81 -5.48 -10.19
N VAL A 144 14.14 -5.45 -10.25
CA VAL A 144 14.91 -4.43 -10.94
C VAL A 144 15.75 -5.08 -12.04
N GLU A 145 15.58 -4.63 -13.27
CA GLU A 145 16.31 -5.07 -14.45
C GLU A 145 17.43 -4.07 -14.78
N PHE A 146 18.58 -4.56 -15.24
CA PHE A 146 19.76 -3.75 -15.59
C PHE A 146 20.03 -3.83 -17.08
N TYR A 147 20.34 -2.68 -17.69
CA TYR A 147 20.52 -2.56 -19.13
C TYR A 147 21.77 -1.75 -19.49
N ASN A 148 22.39 -2.07 -20.63
CA ASN A 148 23.38 -1.25 -21.32
C ASN A 148 22.85 -0.87 -22.71
N GLN A 149 22.59 0.42 -22.95
CA GLN A 149 22.08 0.92 -24.24
C GLN A 149 20.85 0.13 -24.73
N GLY A 150 19.95 -0.24 -23.81
CA GLY A 150 18.75 -1.04 -24.10
C GLY A 150 18.98 -2.56 -24.19
N THR A 151 20.22 -3.04 -24.12
CA THR A 151 20.52 -4.48 -24.04
C THR A 151 20.43 -4.96 -22.59
N TYR A 152 19.61 -5.98 -22.34
CA TYR A 152 19.44 -6.57 -21.01
C TYR A 152 20.73 -7.24 -20.52
N LEU A 153 21.11 -6.96 -19.27
CA LEU A 153 22.29 -7.52 -18.61
C LEU A 153 21.91 -8.59 -17.57
N GLY A 154 20.83 -8.36 -16.83
CA GLY A 154 20.38 -9.19 -15.72
C GLY A 154 19.35 -8.47 -14.86
N GLU A 155 18.85 -9.15 -13.84
CA GLU A 155 17.85 -8.62 -12.91
C GLU A 155 18.16 -9.03 -11.47
N ALA A 156 17.54 -8.30 -10.53
CA ALA A 156 17.49 -8.63 -9.12
C ALA A 156 16.05 -8.58 -8.64
N THR A 157 15.55 -9.66 -8.05
CA THR A 157 14.17 -9.79 -7.55
C THR A 157 14.02 -9.46 -6.06
N SER A 158 15.12 -9.10 -5.39
CA SER A 158 15.12 -8.72 -3.97
C SER A 158 16.24 -7.72 -3.67
N ALA A 159 15.99 -6.83 -2.71
CA ALA A 159 17.01 -5.93 -2.21
C ALA A 159 18.13 -6.71 -1.45
N PRO A 160 19.41 -6.28 -1.55
CA PRO A 160 19.90 -5.16 -2.34
C PRO A 160 19.89 -5.46 -3.85
N TYR A 161 19.30 -4.55 -4.65
CA TYR A 161 19.21 -4.70 -6.10
C TYR A 161 20.56 -4.39 -6.74
N THR A 162 21.31 -5.44 -7.05
CA THR A 162 22.67 -5.30 -7.58
C THR A 162 22.92 -6.22 -8.76
N TYR A 163 23.79 -5.78 -9.67
CA TYR A 163 24.30 -6.57 -10.77
C TYR A 163 25.80 -6.32 -10.96
N THR A 164 26.59 -7.37 -11.05
CA THR A 164 28.05 -7.27 -11.29
C THR A 164 28.33 -7.41 -12.77
N LEU A 165 28.82 -6.33 -13.39
CA LEU A 165 29.33 -6.35 -14.76
C LEU A 165 30.81 -6.74 -14.74
N SER A 166 31.09 -8.01 -15.06
CA SER A 166 32.44 -8.58 -15.05
C SER A 166 33.14 -8.47 -16.40
N HIS A 167 34.40 -8.01 -16.38
CA HIS A 167 35.28 -7.95 -17.55
C HIS A 167 34.65 -7.28 -18.80
N PRO A 168 34.05 -6.08 -18.66
CA PRO A 168 33.46 -5.40 -19.80
C PRO A 168 34.52 -5.10 -20.86
N ALA A 169 34.17 -5.23 -22.13
CA ALA A 169 35.03 -4.80 -23.23
C ALA A 169 35.26 -3.28 -23.17
N ALA A 170 36.39 -2.82 -23.70
CA ALA A 170 36.65 -1.39 -23.86
C ALA A 170 35.58 -0.75 -24.76
N GLY A 171 35.11 0.44 -24.39
CA GLY A 171 34.02 1.13 -25.07
C GLY A 171 33.20 2.03 -24.14
N SER A 172 32.20 2.70 -24.71
CA SER A 172 31.24 3.51 -23.95
C SER A 172 30.00 2.70 -23.60
N TYR A 173 29.52 2.89 -22.37
CA TYR A 173 28.36 2.22 -21.81
C TYR A 173 27.36 3.27 -21.33
N SER A 174 26.08 3.01 -21.57
CA SER A 174 24.97 3.79 -21.05
C SER A 174 24.11 2.89 -20.20
N LEU A 175 24.35 2.93 -18.89
CA LEU A 175 23.80 1.97 -17.94
C LEU A 175 22.50 2.53 -17.35
N THR A 176 21.45 1.71 -17.34
CA THR A 176 20.15 2.06 -16.75
C THR A 176 19.63 0.92 -15.89
N ALA A 177 18.84 1.26 -14.88
CA ALA A 177 18.03 0.31 -14.13
C ALA A 177 16.55 0.56 -14.43
N VAL A 178 15.77 -0.52 -14.54
CA VAL A 178 14.32 -0.47 -14.72
C VAL A 178 13.70 -1.16 -13.52
N ALA A 179 12.98 -0.42 -12.69
CA ALA A 179 12.19 -1.00 -11.61
C ALA A 179 10.81 -1.37 -12.14
N VAL A 180 10.36 -2.59 -11.84
CA VAL A 180 9.04 -3.11 -12.21
C VAL A 180 8.30 -3.45 -10.93
N ASP A 181 7.10 -2.91 -10.76
CA ASP A 181 6.25 -3.19 -9.60
C ASP A 181 5.48 -4.52 -9.75
N ASP A 182 4.75 -4.91 -8.71
CA ASP A 182 3.92 -6.13 -8.67
C ASP A 182 2.69 -6.09 -9.59
N GLN A 183 2.40 -4.94 -10.19
CA GLN A 183 1.33 -4.74 -11.16
C GLN A 183 1.87 -4.63 -12.61
N GLY A 184 3.19 -4.77 -12.81
CA GLY A 184 3.85 -4.70 -14.10
C GLY A 184 4.15 -3.29 -14.61
N VAL A 185 3.91 -2.26 -13.79
CA VAL A 185 4.29 -0.87 -14.09
C VAL A 185 5.80 -0.71 -13.96
N SER A 186 6.44 -0.10 -14.95
CA SER A 186 7.88 0.04 -15.01
C SER A 186 8.34 1.49 -15.10
N VAL A 187 9.42 1.83 -14.41
CA VAL A 187 10.13 3.11 -14.55
C VAL A 187 11.61 2.88 -14.77
N THR A 188 12.20 3.64 -15.69
CA THR A 188 13.64 3.60 -16.00
C THR A 188 14.37 4.74 -15.28
N SER A 189 15.54 4.45 -14.72
CA SER A 189 16.40 5.44 -14.10
C SER A 189 17.00 6.41 -15.11
N ASN A 190 17.52 7.54 -14.64
CA ASN A 190 18.48 8.31 -15.44
C ASN A 190 19.69 7.41 -15.81
N PRO A 191 20.26 7.57 -17.01
CA PRO A 191 21.41 6.79 -17.43
C PRO A 191 22.68 7.22 -16.70
N VAL A 192 23.49 6.23 -16.30
CA VAL A 192 24.86 6.43 -15.84
C VAL A 192 25.82 6.13 -16.98
N GLN A 193 26.54 7.15 -17.45
CA GLN A 193 27.50 7.02 -18.54
C GLN A 193 28.86 6.58 -17.99
N VAL A 194 29.42 5.50 -18.53
CA VAL A 194 30.79 5.06 -18.19
C VAL A 194 31.59 4.70 -19.44
N THR A 195 32.90 4.82 -19.36
CA THR A 195 33.84 4.50 -20.44
C THR A 195 34.89 3.52 -19.93
N MET A 196 34.99 2.40 -20.62
CA MET A 196 36.00 1.36 -20.38
C MET A 196 37.16 1.60 -21.35
N THR A 197 38.37 1.83 -20.84
CA THR A 197 39.58 2.08 -21.64
C THR A 197 40.58 0.95 -21.49
N GLN A 198 41.34 0.65 -22.54
CA GLN A 198 42.51 -0.22 -22.43
C GLN A 198 43.67 0.53 -21.75
N PRO A 199 44.52 -0.19 -20.99
CA PRO A 199 45.78 0.38 -20.53
C PRO A 199 46.67 0.76 -21.73
N PRO A 200 47.57 1.75 -21.58
CA PRO A 200 48.55 2.05 -22.61
C PRO A 200 49.34 0.80 -23.00
N LEU A 201 49.59 0.62 -24.30
CA LEU A 201 50.49 -0.46 -24.75
C LEU A 201 51.88 -0.27 -24.11
N PRO A 202 52.59 -1.36 -23.76
CA PRO A 202 53.96 -1.27 -23.30
C PRO A 202 54.83 -0.56 -24.34
N ARG A 203 55.56 0.47 -23.93
CA ARG A 203 56.52 1.13 -24.82
C ARG A 203 57.73 0.21 -24.97
N VAL A 204 57.97 -0.25 -26.19
CA VAL A 204 59.22 -0.95 -26.51
C VAL A 204 60.32 0.11 -26.63
N THR A 205 61.29 0.12 -25.71
CA THR A 205 62.52 0.91 -25.88
C THR A 205 63.48 0.14 -26.79
N PRO A 206 63.97 0.74 -27.88
CA PRO A 206 64.99 0.13 -28.75
C PRO A 206 66.30 -0.16 -28.02
#